data_AF-A0A1F9INH9-F1
#
_entry.id   AF-A0A1F9INH9-F1
#
_cell.length_a   1.000
_cell.length_b   1.000
_cell.length_c   1.000
_cell.angle_alpha   90.00
_cell.angle_beta   90.00
_cell.angle_gamma   90.00
#
_symmetry.space_group_name_H-M   'P 1'
#
loop_
_entity.id
_entity.type
_entity.pdbx_description
1 polymer ?
#
loop_
_entity_poly.entity_id
_entity_poly.type
_entity_poly.pdbx_seq_one_letter_code
_entity_poly.pdbx_strand_id
1 'polypeptide(L)' 'MAERKKTPVNTVAKTSNVTPAKLNEMIRNKAYDIYRQRGNRPGNSVNDWITAERIVKQELKIK' A
#
# COMPACT_ATOMS: atom_id res chain seq x y z
N MET A 1 17.88 18.76 6.09
CA MET A 1 16.86 19.09 5.08
C MET A 1 15.90 17.91 4.93
N ALA A 2 14.60 18.17 5.10
CA ALA A 2 13.45 17.27 5.00
C ALA A 2 13.42 16.07 5.97
N GLU A 3 13.00 16.35 7.20
CA GLU A 3 12.33 15.44 8.12
C GLU A 3 11.21 14.69 7.37
N ARG A 4 11.48 13.46 6.92
CA ARG A 4 10.45 12.61 6.31
C ARG A 4 9.62 12.02 7.45
N LYS A 5 8.69 12.82 7.96
CA LYS A 5 7.59 12.40 8.83
C LYS A 5 6.83 11.28 8.12
N LYS A 6 7.18 10.04 8.42
CA LYS A 6 6.53 8.84 7.94
C LYS A 6 6.06 8.11 9.19
N THR A 7 5.05 8.73 9.80
CA THR A 7 4.28 8.24 10.92
C THR A 7 3.89 6.77 10.70
N PRO A 8 3.98 5.92 11.73
CA PRO A 8 3.56 4.54 11.66
C PRO A 8 2.03 4.51 11.66
N VAL A 9 1.41 4.30 10.50
CA VAL A 9 -0.04 4.06 10.45
C VAL A 9 -0.27 2.58 10.74
N ASN A 10 -0.20 2.26 12.03
CA ASN A 10 -0.65 1.01 12.60
C ASN A 10 -2.18 1.00 12.57
N THR A 11 -2.78 0.31 11.60
CA THR A 11 -4.20 -0.09 11.71
C THR A 11 -4.40 -1.49 11.15
N VAL A 12 -4.05 -2.46 11.98
CA VAL A 12 -4.62 -3.80 11.98
C VAL A 12 -6.16 -3.70 12.11
N ALA A 13 -6.88 -3.69 11.01
CA ALA A 13 -8.34 -3.85 11.01
C ALA A 13 -8.69 -5.14 10.27
N LYS A 14 -8.78 -6.21 11.07
CA LYS A 14 -9.37 -7.50 10.70
C LYS A 14 -10.74 -7.30 10.06
N THR A 15 -10.95 -7.99 8.93
CA THR A 15 -12.19 -8.64 8.47
C THR A 15 -13.50 -8.09 9.04
N SER A 16 -14.35 -7.41 8.25
CA SER A 16 -15.56 -8.10 7.75
C SER A 16 -16.30 -7.44 6.57
N ASN A 17 -15.82 -6.35 5.96
CA ASN A 17 -16.43 -5.81 4.73
C ASN A 17 -15.40 -5.00 3.94
N VAL A 18 -14.75 -5.61 2.95
CA VAL A 18 -13.75 -4.92 2.11
C VAL A 18 -14.51 -4.01 1.15
N THR A 19 -14.74 -2.76 1.57
CA THR A 19 -15.23 -1.73 0.68
C THR A 19 -14.10 -1.28 -0.26
N PRO A 20 -14.41 -0.73 -1.45
CA PRO A 20 -13.40 -0.18 -2.36
C PRO A 20 -12.51 0.88 -1.71
N ALA A 21 -13.03 1.62 -0.72
CA ALA A 21 -12.24 2.55 0.10
C ALA A 21 -11.16 1.82 0.92
N LYS A 22 -11.51 0.68 1.54
CA LYS A 22 -10.57 -0.13 2.31
C LYS A 22 -9.53 -0.81 1.42
N LEU A 23 -9.94 -1.26 0.23
CA LEU A 23 -9.02 -1.80 -0.78
C LEU A 23 -7.96 -0.75 -1.16
N ASN A 24 -8.37 0.47 -1.48
CA ASN A 24 -7.43 1.55 -1.81
C ASN A 24 -6.49 1.90 -0.66
N GLU A 25 -6.96 1.85 0.59
CA GLU A 25 -6.11 2.04 1.77
C GLU A 25 -5.04 0.94 1.89
N MET A 26 -5.41 -0.32 1.66
CA MET A 26 -4.47 -1.44 1.66
C MET A 26 -3.44 -1.31 0.53
N ILE A 27 -3.87 -0.92 -0.68
CA ILE A 27 -2.99 -0.69 -1.84
C ILE A 27 -2.00 0.42 -1.53
N ARG A 28 -2.47 1.55 -0.99
CA ARG A 28 -1.61 2.66 -0.60
C ARG A 28 -0.55 2.23 0.39
N ASN A 29 -0.94 1.49 1.44
CA ASN A 29 -0.01 1.02 2.46
C ASN A 29 1.03 0.06 1.87
N LYS A 30 0.60 -0.84 0.99
CA LYS A 30 1.49 -1.81 0.33
C LYS A 30 2.44 -1.14 -0.67
N ALA A 31 1.97 -0.18 -1.46
CA ALA A 31 2.77 0.59 -2.41
C ALA A 31 3.85 1.40 -1.69
N TYR A 32 3.49 1.97 -0.54
CA TYR A 32 4.39 2.71 0.30
C TYR A 32 5.48 1.82 0.92
N ASP A 33 5.13 0.59 1.31
CA ASP A 33 6.08 -0.40 1.80
C ASP A 33 7.07 -0.83 0.70
N ILE A 34 6.57 -1.11 -0.52
CA ILE A 34 7.40 -1.40 -1.70
C ILE A 34 8.36 -0.25 -2.00
N TYR A 35 7.86 0.99 -1.99
CA TYR A 35 8.67 2.19 -2.21
C TYR A 35 9.82 2.31 -1.19
N ARG A 36 9.56 1.97 0.09
CA ARG A 36 10.60 1.95 1.13
C ARG A 36 11.60 0.83 0.89
N GLN A 37 11.14 -0.40 0.62
CA GLN A 37 12.00 -1.56 0.37
C GLN A 37 12.92 -1.37 -0.85
N ARG A 38 12.42 -0.69 -1.89
CA ARG A 38 13.18 -0.37 -3.12
C ARG A 38 14.23 0.73 -2.93
N GLY A 39 14.36 1.30 -1.73
CA GLY A 39 15.38 2.30 -1.41
C GLY A 39 14.98 3.73 -1.79
N ASN A 40 13.68 4.05 -1.70
CA ASN A 40 13.14 5.40 -1.91
C ASN A 40 13.45 6.03 -3.30
N ARG A 41 13.67 5.22 -4.35
CA ARG A 41 13.93 5.75 -5.69
C ARG A 41 12.66 6.42 -6.26
N PRO A 42 12.66 7.75 -6.44
CA PRO A 42 11.56 8.44 -7.10
C PRO A 42 11.49 7.99 -8.57
N GLY A 43 10.28 7.85 -9.11
CA GLY A 43 10.06 7.49 -10.53
C GLY A 43 9.27 6.21 -10.78
N ASN A 44 9.11 5.32 -9.77
CA ASN A 44 8.27 4.12 -9.94
C ASN A 44 7.01 4.15 -9.08
N SER A 45 6.61 5.30 -8.54
CA SER A 45 5.44 5.41 -7.66
C SER A 45 4.18 4.77 -8.27
N VAL A 46 3.99 4.93 -9.59
CA VAL A 46 2.89 4.32 -10.35
C VAL A 46 3.06 2.80 -10.45
N ASN A 47 4.26 2.31 -10.72
CA ASN A 47 4.55 0.88 -10.81
C ASN A 47 4.45 0.19 -9.43
N ASP A 48 4.89 0.87 -8.37
CA ASP A 48 4.77 0.43 -6.98
C ASP A 48 3.28 0.35 -6.58
N TRP A 49 2.45 1.29 -7.03
CA TRP A 49 0.99 1.26 -6.86
C TRP A 49 0.33 0.10 -7.61
N ILE A 50 0.66 -0.11 -8.90
CA ILE A 50 0.09 -1.22 -9.69
C ILE A 50 0.49 -2.58 -9.10
N THR A 51 1.74 -2.70 -8.66
CA THR A 51 2.24 -3.91 -8.01
C THR A 51 1.50 -4.17 -6.71
N ALA A 52 1.35 -3.14 -5.87
CA ALA A 52 0.56 -3.22 -4.65
C ALA A 52 -0.90 -3.59 -4.90
N GLU A 53 -1.53 -3.02 -5.92
CA GLU A 53 -2.91 -3.33 -6.31
C GLU A 53 -3.07 -4.80 -6.68
N ARG A 54 -2.17 -5.33 -7.50
CA ARG A 54 -2.19 -6.75 -7.87
C ARG A 54 -2.04 -7.66 -6.66
N ILE A 55 -1.10 -7.35 -5.77
CA ILE A 55 -0.88 -8.14 -4.54
C ILE A 55 -2.13 -8.08 -3.66
N VAL A 56 -2.67 -6.89 -3.39
CA VAL A 56 -3.85 -6.72 -2.53
C VAL A 56 -5.08 -7.42 -3.11
N LYS A 57 -5.30 -7.31 -4.43
CA LYS A 57 -6.40 -8.03 -5.11
C LYS A 57 -6.25 -9.55 -5.02
N GLN A 58 -5.02 -10.06 -5.14
CA GLN A 58 -4.73 -11.50 -4.97
C GLN A 58 -4.93 -11.98 -3.53
N GLU A 59 -4.42 -11.24 -2.55
CA GLU A 59 -4.57 -11.54 -1.12
C GLU A 59 -6.03 -11.55 -0.68
N LEU A 60 -6.82 -10.62 -1.21
CA LEU A 60 -8.24 -10.51 -0.93
C LEU A 60 -9.11 -11.52 -1.71
N LYS A 61 -8.50 -12.33 -2.60
CA LYS A 61 -9.19 -13.30 -3.48
C LYS A 61 -10.49 -12.72 -4.07
N ILE A 62 -10.46 -11.46 -4.47
CA ILE A 62 -11.60 -10.84 -5.14
C ILE A 62 -11.64 -11.48 -6.52
N LYS A 63 -12.56 -12.44 -6.67
CA LYS A 63 -12.73 -13.28 -7.86
C LYS A 63 -13.43 -12.53 -8.98
#